data_AF-A0A5M9WUJ3-F1
#
_entry.id   AF-A0A5M9WUJ3-F1
#
_cell.length_a   1.000
_cell.length_b   1.000
_cell.length_c   1.000
_cell.angle_alpha   90.00
_cell.angle_beta   90.00
_cell.angle_gamma   90.00
#
_symmetry.space_group_name_H-M   'P 1'
#
loop_
_entity.id
_entity.type
_entity.pdbx_description
1 polymer ?
#
loop_
_entity_poly.entity_id
_entity_poly.type
_entity_poly.pdbx_seq_one_letter_code
_entity_poly.pdbx_strand_id
1 'polypeptide(L)'
;MLELKEKLVELDLDVLTTFITTLAIIFFGVSQDVRDKAYQLKNVIIMYLILFLLTIWVVHPISVSIIFISIFFAGGLTLLNDKENDLEKELGFLRFFFYATVAWISLVKTYIWLLVGVATYIVSISIQNFGTILLKENHDYIITIIILLGTVFHYIRVSMDYYNFKNFKATKKTLFESSEPLEKNDLLSFVLFMEDRNLFNRRGTVFGLYDIKSSYYLNNSKPSFMSDIKLNDEPRKRFIRGYSTIEQQIFRNSALEDNSYRYFFRRKFFIENIYNVCFTRAILIRRSKSYGRKKNKQRQAYQNLIWSFKLNLLEYYFRVILKNPNNEEELFLIMSKNSRVTKQLYSKIYYRYIGTTEHFENLEKIKTIRNSTYNLS
;
A
#
# COMPACT_ATOMS: atom_id res chain seq x y z
N MET A 1 24.98 -22.17 32.83
CA MET A 1 23.82 -21.35 32.41
C MET A 1 22.94 -20.99 33.59
N LEU A 2 22.67 -21.90 34.55
CA LEU A 2 22.05 -21.53 35.83
C LEU A 2 22.79 -20.41 36.55
N GLU A 3 24.11 -20.47 36.71
CA GLU A 3 24.89 -19.38 37.34
C GLU A 3 24.82 -18.03 36.61
N LEU A 4 24.82 -18.03 35.27
CA LEU A 4 24.68 -16.79 34.49
C LEU A 4 23.25 -16.25 34.59
N LYS A 5 22.26 -17.16 34.61
CA LYS A 5 20.84 -16.86 34.75
C LYS A 5 20.49 -16.41 36.17
N GLU A 6 21.15 -16.94 37.19
CA GLU A 6 21.05 -16.52 38.60
C GLU A 6 21.72 -15.16 38.81
N LYS A 7 22.94 -14.95 38.28
CA LYS A 7 23.61 -13.64 38.30
C LYS A 7 22.93 -12.59 37.42
N LEU A 8 22.24 -13.00 36.36
CA LEU A 8 21.40 -12.10 35.56
C LEU A 8 20.06 -11.87 36.22
N VAL A 9 19.45 -12.82 36.93
CA VAL A 9 18.20 -12.60 37.68
C VAL A 9 18.40 -11.65 38.87
N GLU A 10 19.63 -11.51 39.38
CA GLU A 10 20.04 -10.43 40.28
C GLU A 10 20.16 -9.05 39.60
N LEU A 11 19.98 -8.93 38.27
CA LEU A 11 19.86 -7.62 37.64
C LEU A 11 18.58 -6.96 38.18
N ASP A 12 18.79 -5.93 38.98
CA ASP A 12 17.74 -5.20 39.67
C ASP A 12 16.61 -4.84 38.70
N LEU A 13 15.36 -5.03 39.13
CA LEU A 13 14.17 -4.67 38.35
C LEU A 13 14.25 -3.19 37.91
N ASP A 14 14.95 -2.38 38.70
CA ASP A 14 15.28 -0.98 38.49
C ASP A 14 16.25 -0.76 37.31
N VAL A 15 17.24 -1.63 37.10
CA VAL A 15 18.14 -1.57 35.94
C VAL A 15 17.38 -1.89 34.66
N LEU A 16 16.48 -2.90 34.71
CA LEU A 16 15.65 -3.28 33.57
C LEU A 16 14.66 -2.18 33.21
N THR A 17 13.94 -1.63 34.19
CA THR A 17 13.00 -0.53 33.98
C THR A 17 13.71 0.73 33.51
N THR A 18 14.86 1.09 34.07
CA THR A 18 15.64 2.25 33.65
C THR A 18 16.14 2.10 32.21
N PHE A 19 16.58 0.90 31.81
CA PHE A 19 17.04 0.65 30.46
C PHE A 19 15.89 0.62 29.45
N ILE A 20 14.76 -0.03 29.76
CA ILE A 20 13.54 -0.01 28.93
C ILE A 20 13.05 1.44 28.77
N THR A 21 13.05 2.22 29.85
CA THR A 21 12.63 3.63 29.83
C THR A 21 13.60 4.47 29.00
N THR A 22 14.90 4.24 29.12
CA THR A 22 15.93 4.92 28.29
C THR A 22 15.78 4.56 26.82
N LEU A 23 15.51 3.30 26.50
CA LEU A 23 15.25 2.86 25.12
C LEU A 23 13.93 3.40 24.57
N ALA A 24 12.88 3.47 25.39
CA ALA A 24 11.64 4.15 25.03
C ALA A 24 11.90 5.64 24.77
N ILE A 25 12.69 6.32 25.60
CA ILE A 25 13.11 7.70 25.38
C ILE A 25 13.92 7.85 24.08
N ILE A 26 14.80 6.90 23.74
CA ILE A 26 15.50 6.91 22.45
C ILE A 26 14.52 6.69 21.28
N PHE A 27 13.53 5.81 21.44
CA PHE A 27 12.49 5.56 20.42
C PHE A 27 11.56 6.77 20.22
N PHE A 28 11.20 7.47 21.29
CA PHE A 28 10.26 8.60 21.27
C PHE A 28 10.95 9.96 21.10
N GLY A 29 12.23 10.07 21.43
CA GLY A 29 13.01 11.31 21.45
C GLY A 29 13.73 11.63 20.13
N VAL A 30 13.77 10.71 19.16
CA VAL A 30 14.44 10.98 17.88
C VAL A 30 13.44 11.57 16.87
N SER A 31 13.60 12.85 16.54
CA SER A 31 12.78 13.59 15.59
C SER A 31 13.34 13.57 14.15
N GLN A 32 13.85 12.43 13.70
CA GLN A 32 14.42 12.28 12.35
C GLN A 32 13.38 11.65 11.40
N ASP A 33 13.51 11.90 10.09
CA ASP A 33 12.59 11.32 9.09
C ASP A 33 12.65 9.80 9.15
N VAL A 34 11.51 9.18 9.45
CA VAL A 34 11.39 7.72 9.60
C VAL A 34 11.78 6.95 8.33
N ARG A 35 11.80 7.64 7.19
CA ARG A 35 12.19 7.09 5.89
C ARG A 35 13.69 7.16 5.61
N ASP A 36 14.47 7.91 6.40
CA ASP A 36 15.92 7.93 6.23
C ASP A 36 16.51 6.55 6.53
N LYS A 37 17.46 6.11 5.69
CA LYS A 37 18.01 4.76 5.76
C LYS A 37 18.83 4.56 7.03
N ALA A 38 19.61 5.57 7.42
CA ALA A 38 20.40 5.50 8.64
C ALA A 38 19.49 5.41 9.86
N TYR A 39 18.40 6.18 9.86
CA TYR A 39 17.38 6.10 10.91
C TYR A 39 16.67 4.73 10.97
N GLN A 40 16.28 4.17 9.82
CA GLN A 40 15.71 2.81 9.76
C GLN A 40 16.66 1.77 10.36
N LEU A 41 17.93 1.79 9.97
CA LEU A 41 18.93 0.83 10.46
C LEU A 41 19.20 1.00 11.96
N LYS A 42 19.27 2.24 12.45
CA LYS A 42 19.38 2.53 13.88
C LYS A 42 18.23 1.89 14.67
N ASN A 43 17.00 2.07 14.21
CA ASN A 43 15.83 1.47 14.86
C ASN A 43 15.84 -0.06 14.80
N VAL A 44 16.31 -0.66 13.69
CA VAL A 44 16.49 -2.12 13.61
C VAL A 44 17.49 -2.62 14.65
N ILE A 45 18.62 -1.93 14.83
CA ILE A 45 19.62 -2.29 15.83
C ILE A 45 19.03 -2.19 17.24
N ILE A 46 18.30 -1.11 17.54
CA ILE A 46 17.65 -0.94 18.83
C ILE A 46 16.61 -2.04 19.07
N MET A 47 15.82 -2.40 18.05
CA MET A 47 14.90 -3.55 18.14
C MET A 47 15.62 -4.85 18.50
N TYR A 48 16.82 -5.08 17.97
CA TYR A 48 17.59 -6.28 18.30
C TYR A 48 18.17 -6.26 19.70
N LEU A 49 18.60 -5.09 20.19
CA LEU A 49 19.03 -4.95 21.58
C LEU A 49 17.88 -5.29 22.54
N ILE A 50 16.68 -4.79 22.24
CA ILE A 50 15.45 -5.13 22.98
C ILE A 50 15.18 -6.64 22.91
N LEU A 51 15.25 -7.21 21.71
CA LEU A 51 14.98 -8.64 21.51
C LEU A 51 15.99 -9.51 22.27
N PHE A 52 17.27 -9.20 22.17
CA PHE A 52 18.36 -9.92 22.82
C PHE A 52 18.20 -9.90 24.35
N LEU A 53 17.91 -8.73 24.91
CA LEU A 53 17.62 -8.61 26.33
C LEU A 53 16.40 -9.46 26.70
N LEU A 54 15.30 -9.33 25.98
CA LEU A 54 14.11 -10.08 26.34
C LEU A 54 14.30 -11.60 26.20
N THR A 55 15.11 -12.08 25.24
CA THR A 55 15.46 -13.51 25.14
C THR A 55 16.31 -14.02 26.31
N ILE A 56 17.06 -13.16 26.99
CA ILE A 56 17.81 -13.54 28.20
C ILE A 56 16.86 -13.82 29.38
N TRP A 57 15.72 -13.11 29.43
CA TRP A 57 14.78 -13.13 30.56
C TRP A 57 13.54 -14.00 30.33
N VAL A 58 13.21 -14.30 29.08
CA VAL A 58 12.02 -15.06 28.70
C VAL A 58 12.35 -16.53 28.56
N VAL A 59 11.74 -17.36 29.41
CA VAL A 59 11.88 -18.82 29.38
C VAL A 59 10.91 -19.49 28.41
N HIS A 60 9.89 -18.78 27.91
CA HIS A 60 8.81 -19.37 27.12
C HIS A 60 8.75 -18.89 25.66
N PRO A 61 8.61 -19.80 24.68
CA PRO A 61 8.44 -19.48 23.24
C PRO A 61 7.27 -18.53 22.93
N ILE A 62 6.21 -18.60 23.76
CA ILE A 62 5.03 -17.74 23.62
C ILE A 62 5.39 -16.27 23.88
N SER A 63 6.22 -15.98 24.88
CA SER A 63 6.58 -14.60 25.20
C SER A 63 7.50 -14.00 24.14
N VAL A 64 8.36 -14.80 23.49
CA VAL A 64 9.14 -14.36 22.31
C VAL A 64 8.22 -13.92 21.16
N SER A 65 7.10 -14.62 20.94
CA SER A 65 6.10 -14.25 19.93
C SER A 65 5.38 -12.94 20.26
N ILE A 66 5.03 -12.72 21.54
CA ILE A 66 4.44 -11.47 22.03
C ILE A 66 5.40 -10.29 21.84
N ILE A 67 6.70 -10.51 22.07
CA ILE A 67 7.74 -9.51 21.88
C ILE A 67 7.87 -9.12 20.41
N PHE A 68 7.85 -10.09 19.50
CA PHE A 68 7.84 -9.80 18.06
C PHE A 68 6.63 -8.95 17.68
N ILE A 69 5.44 -9.29 18.16
CA ILE A 69 4.20 -8.50 17.97
C ILE A 69 4.37 -7.07 18.50
N SER A 70 4.92 -6.89 19.69
CA SER A 70 5.18 -5.56 20.26
C SER A 70 6.17 -4.74 19.43
N ILE A 71 7.19 -5.37 18.87
CA ILE A 71 8.17 -4.74 17.97
C ILE A 71 7.50 -4.27 16.65
N PHE A 72 6.55 -5.05 16.11
CA PHE A 72 5.77 -4.62 14.94
C PHE A 72 5.01 -3.32 15.21
N PHE A 73 4.40 -3.20 16.39
CA PHE A 73 3.60 -2.05 16.78
C PHE A 73 4.46 -0.83 17.20
N ALA A 74 5.59 -1.05 17.86
CA ALA A 74 6.50 0.02 18.31
C ALA A 74 7.04 0.85 17.13
N GLY A 75 7.39 0.20 16.02
CA GLY A 75 7.78 0.91 14.81
C GLY A 75 6.67 1.76 14.20
N GLY A 76 5.41 1.32 14.31
CA GLY A 76 4.24 2.12 13.93
C GLY A 76 4.12 3.41 14.75
N LEU A 77 4.43 3.37 16.05
CA LEU A 77 4.41 4.56 16.92
C LEU A 77 5.45 5.60 16.51
N THR A 78 6.63 5.19 16.04
CA THR A 78 7.66 6.15 15.55
C THR A 78 7.14 6.98 14.37
N LEU A 79 6.38 6.34 13.48
CA LEU A 79 5.84 6.98 12.27
C LEU A 79 4.60 7.84 12.58
N LEU A 80 3.96 7.66 13.74
CA LEU A 80 2.94 8.59 14.25
C LEU A 80 3.53 9.94 14.68
N ASN A 81 4.77 9.94 15.17
CA ASN A 81 5.42 11.14 15.71
C ASN A 81 6.01 12.06 14.63
N ASP A 82 5.83 11.71 13.35
CA ASP A 82 6.22 12.56 12.23
C ASP A 82 5.35 13.83 12.19
N LYS A 83 5.95 14.95 12.60
CA LYS A 83 5.31 16.25 12.83
C LYS A 83 4.65 16.83 11.57
N GLU A 84 4.95 16.32 10.38
CA GLU A 84 4.36 16.80 9.12
C GLU A 84 2.96 16.22 8.80
N ASN A 85 2.41 15.34 9.64
CA ASN A 85 1.16 14.63 9.33
C ASN A 85 -0.02 15.02 10.24
N ASP A 86 -0.85 15.98 9.77
CA ASP A 86 -2.25 16.17 10.25
C ASP A 86 -3.16 14.95 9.93
N LEU A 87 -2.59 13.81 9.51
CA LEU A 87 -3.30 12.61 9.10
C LEU A 87 -4.14 11.98 10.21
N GLU A 88 -3.74 12.15 11.47
CA GLU A 88 -4.53 11.66 12.59
C GLU A 88 -5.92 12.29 12.61
N LYS A 89 -6.03 13.59 12.36
CA LYS A 89 -7.31 14.33 12.30
C LYS A 89 -8.18 13.89 11.13
N GLU A 90 -7.61 13.24 10.13
CA GLU A 90 -8.29 12.83 8.89
C GLU A 90 -8.69 11.36 8.93
N LEU A 91 -7.80 10.47 9.37
CA LEU A 91 -8.03 9.04 9.39
C LEU A 91 -8.61 8.54 10.72
N GLY A 92 -8.39 9.29 11.80
CA GLY A 92 -8.57 8.85 13.19
C GLY A 92 -7.41 7.97 13.65
N PHE A 93 -7.16 7.96 14.96
CA PHE A 93 -6.04 7.26 15.58
C PHE A 93 -5.87 5.81 15.10
N LEU A 94 -6.91 4.98 15.20
CA LEU A 94 -6.82 3.55 14.87
C LEU A 94 -6.38 3.28 13.42
N ARG A 95 -6.91 4.05 12.46
CA ARG A 95 -6.54 3.87 11.05
C ARG A 95 -5.18 4.45 10.73
N PHE A 96 -4.83 5.56 11.36
CA PHE A 96 -3.51 6.15 11.21
C PHE A 96 -2.45 5.22 11.78
N PHE A 97 -2.69 4.63 12.96
CA PHE A 97 -1.84 3.62 13.57
C PHE A 97 -1.70 2.36 12.70
N PHE A 98 -2.81 1.85 12.14
CA PHE A 98 -2.74 0.74 11.19
C PHE A 98 -1.86 1.08 9.98
N TYR A 99 -2.10 2.24 9.35
CA TYR A 99 -1.27 2.72 8.22
C TYR A 99 0.21 2.80 8.62
N ALA A 100 0.50 3.41 9.77
CA ALA A 100 1.85 3.62 10.27
C ALA A 100 2.59 2.31 10.54
N THR A 101 1.89 1.35 11.16
CA THR A 101 2.41 0.00 11.40
C THR A 101 2.73 -0.72 10.10
N VAL A 102 1.83 -0.69 9.11
CA VAL A 102 2.08 -1.37 7.82
C VAL A 102 3.15 -0.64 6.99
N ALA A 103 3.22 0.69 7.08
CA ALA A 103 4.29 1.48 6.49
C ALA A 103 5.65 1.04 7.04
N TRP A 104 5.77 0.94 8.36
CA TRP A 104 6.97 0.44 9.03
C TRP A 104 7.34 -0.98 8.59
N ILE A 105 6.37 -1.91 8.57
CA ILE A 105 6.58 -3.28 8.09
C ILE A 105 7.13 -3.30 6.66
N SER A 106 6.63 -2.42 5.81
CA SER A 106 7.01 -2.36 4.40
C SER A 106 8.42 -1.77 4.21
N LEU A 107 8.78 -0.74 4.98
CA LEU A 107 10.09 -0.09 4.94
C LEU A 107 11.19 -1.00 5.50
N VAL A 108 10.94 -1.60 6.66
CA VAL A 108 11.95 -2.30 7.44
C VAL A 108 11.89 -3.82 7.26
N LYS A 109 10.95 -4.34 6.45
CA LYS A 109 10.81 -5.78 6.20
C LYS A 109 10.63 -6.61 7.46
N THR A 110 9.96 -6.07 8.48
CA THR A 110 9.75 -6.79 9.73
C THR A 110 8.96 -8.08 9.55
N TYR A 111 8.25 -8.27 8.42
CA TYR A 111 7.64 -9.55 8.05
C TYR A 111 8.64 -10.74 7.99
N ILE A 112 9.95 -10.50 7.86
CA ILE A 112 10.98 -11.55 7.99
C ILE A 112 10.90 -12.19 9.38
N TRP A 113 10.58 -11.41 10.42
CA TRP A 113 10.40 -11.94 11.77
C TRP A 113 9.17 -12.84 11.93
N LEU A 114 8.13 -12.66 11.11
CA LEU A 114 7.03 -13.63 11.04
C LEU A 114 7.54 -14.98 10.54
N LEU A 115 8.42 -14.97 9.52
CA LEU A 115 9.02 -16.20 8.99
C LEU A 115 9.93 -16.86 10.02
N VAL A 116 10.74 -16.07 10.74
CA VAL A 116 11.58 -16.59 11.84
C VAL A 116 10.71 -17.19 12.95
N GLY A 117 9.65 -16.51 13.36
CA GLY A 117 8.69 -17.02 14.35
C GLY A 117 8.07 -18.36 13.92
N VAL A 118 7.59 -18.45 12.68
CA VAL A 118 7.05 -19.70 12.11
C VAL A 118 8.11 -20.80 12.08
N ALA A 119 9.35 -20.49 11.68
CA ALA A 119 10.45 -21.44 11.68
C ALA A 119 10.76 -21.96 13.09
N THR A 120 10.85 -21.07 14.09
CA THR A 120 11.07 -21.46 15.49
C THR A 120 9.94 -22.33 16.04
N TYR A 121 8.70 -22.05 15.65
CA TYR A 121 7.54 -22.84 16.06
C TYR A 121 7.58 -24.27 15.46
N ILE A 122 7.81 -24.38 14.15
CA ILE A 122 7.93 -25.67 13.46
C ILE A 122 9.04 -26.50 14.07
N VAL A 123 10.22 -25.91 14.25
CA VAL A 123 11.38 -26.60 14.84
C VAL A 123 11.10 -27.05 16.27
N SER A 124 10.43 -26.22 17.08
CA SER A 124 10.07 -26.58 18.46
C SER A 124 9.14 -27.79 18.51
N ILE A 125 8.10 -27.82 17.68
CA ILE A 125 7.18 -28.96 17.61
C ILE A 125 7.89 -30.23 17.13
N SER A 126 8.74 -30.09 16.09
CA SER A 126 9.49 -31.23 15.56
C SER A 126 10.42 -31.84 16.60
N ILE A 127 11.13 -31.02 17.39
CA ILE A 127 12.02 -31.50 18.45
C ILE A 127 11.22 -32.15 19.59
N GLN A 128 10.10 -31.56 19.99
CA GLN A 128 9.28 -32.10 21.08
C GLN A 128 8.69 -33.48 20.74
N ASN A 129 8.15 -33.62 19.52
CA ASN A 129 7.44 -34.83 19.10
C ASN A 129 8.34 -35.92 18.52
N PHE A 130 9.41 -35.54 17.83
CA PHE A 130 10.24 -36.46 17.05
C PHE A 130 11.75 -36.34 17.33
N GLY A 131 12.16 -35.43 18.22
CA GLY A 131 13.56 -35.20 18.54
C GLY A 131 14.15 -36.31 19.42
N THR A 132 15.44 -36.59 19.19
CA THR A 132 16.26 -37.41 20.10
C THR A 132 16.43 -36.69 21.45
N ILE A 133 16.85 -37.43 22.49
CA ILE A 133 17.14 -36.85 23.83
C ILE A 133 18.12 -35.68 23.71
N LEU A 134 19.20 -35.84 22.93
CA LEU A 134 20.19 -34.80 22.67
C LEU A 134 19.58 -33.53 22.05
N LEU A 135 18.62 -33.67 21.12
CA LEU A 135 17.96 -32.51 20.49
C LEU A 135 17.01 -31.81 21.47
N LYS A 136 16.38 -32.55 22.38
CA LYS A 136 15.52 -31.99 23.44
C LYS A 136 16.33 -31.23 24.47
N GLU A 137 17.48 -31.76 24.90
CA GLU A 137 18.40 -31.10 25.83
C GLU A 137 19.00 -29.81 25.23
N ASN A 138 19.22 -29.78 23.91
CA ASN A 138 19.77 -28.62 23.22
C ASN A 138 18.70 -27.71 22.56
N HIS A 139 17.42 -27.89 22.88
CA HIS A 139 16.31 -27.20 22.22
C HIS A 139 16.48 -25.67 22.26
N ASP A 140 16.78 -25.09 23.42
CA ASP A 140 16.95 -23.65 23.60
C ASP A 140 18.12 -23.09 22.76
N TYR A 141 19.22 -23.84 22.65
CA TYR A 141 20.38 -23.45 21.83
C TYR A 141 20.03 -23.42 20.35
N ILE A 142 19.28 -24.42 19.87
CA ILE A 142 18.84 -24.50 18.47
C ILE A 142 17.93 -23.30 18.14
N ILE A 143 16.97 -22.99 19.01
CA ILE A 143 16.09 -21.82 18.83
C ILE A 143 16.88 -20.51 18.83
N THR A 144 17.84 -20.36 19.74
CA THR A 144 18.69 -19.17 19.83
C THR A 144 19.52 -18.96 18.55
N ILE A 145 20.10 -20.02 17.98
CA ILE A 145 20.84 -19.95 16.72
C ILE A 145 19.93 -19.50 15.57
N ILE A 146 18.70 -20.02 15.49
CA ILE A 146 17.73 -19.62 14.45
C ILE A 146 17.40 -18.13 14.57
N ILE A 147 17.19 -17.63 15.78
CA ILE A 147 16.92 -16.20 16.03
C ILE A 147 18.12 -15.33 15.61
N LEU A 148 19.34 -15.75 15.93
CA LEU A 148 20.57 -15.02 15.57
C LEU A 148 20.84 -15.01 14.06
N LEU A 149 20.61 -16.13 13.38
CA LEU A 149 20.64 -16.15 11.92
C LEU A 149 19.55 -15.24 11.33
N GLY A 150 18.39 -15.19 11.97
CA GLY A 150 17.28 -14.29 11.64
C GLY A 150 17.64 -12.80 11.77
N THR A 151 18.29 -12.38 12.86
CA THR A 151 18.72 -10.97 13.05
C THR A 151 19.73 -10.56 11.99
N VAL A 152 20.74 -11.39 11.74
CA VAL A 152 21.76 -11.12 10.71
C VAL A 152 21.13 -11.04 9.32
N PHE A 153 20.28 -12.02 8.97
CA PHE A 153 19.58 -12.02 7.69
C PHE A 153 18.67 -10.80 7.51
N HIS A 154 17.84 -10.48 8.51
CA HIS A 154 16.98 -9.30 8.45
C HIS A 154 17.80 -8.01 8.31
N TYR A 155 18.90 -7.85 9.05
CA TYR A 155 19.73 -6.67 8.97
C TYR A 155 20.33 -6.46 7.58
N ILE A 156 20.94 -7.50 7.01
CA ILE A 156 21.50 -7.47 5.65
C ILE A 156 20.40 -7.16 4.62
N ARG A 157 19.22 -7.78 4.79
CA ARG A 157 18.08 -7.56 3.90
C ARG A 157 17.54 -6.14 3.99
N VAL A 158 17.59 -5.49 5.15
CA VAL A 158 17.21 -4.09 5.30
C VAL A 158 18.29 -3.20 4.73
N SER A 159 19.57 -3.40 5.04
CA SER A 159 20.66 -2.53 4.58
C SER A 159 20.76 -2.43 3.06
N MET A 160 20.58 -3.54 2.34
CA MET A 160 20.60 -3.59 0.88
C MET A 160 19.31 -3.08 0.20
N ASP A 161 18.34 -2.61 0.99
CA ASP A 161 17.01 -2.27 0.49
C ASP A 161 16.82 -0.79 0.20
N TYR A 162 16.29 -0.49 -0.99
CA TYR A 162 16.03 0.87 -1.47
C TYR A 162 14.54 1.19 -1.56
N TYR A 163 13.70 0.39 -0.90
CA TYR A 163 12.25 0.62 -0.93
C TYR A 163 11.88 1.83 -0.09
N ASN A 164 11.23 2.80 -0.72
CA ASN A 164 10.81 4.05 -0.13
C ASN A 164 9.62 4.66 -0.88
N PHE A 165 8.95 5.61 -0.24
CA PHE A 165 7.77 6.28 -0.78
C PHE A 165 7.60 7.69 -0.19
N LYS A 166 6.89 8.53 -0.93
CA LYS A 166 6.57 9.92 -0.60
C LYS A 166 5.46 10.00 0.45
N ASN A 167 5.57 11.00 1.33
CA ASN A 167 4.52 11.32 2.29
C ASN A 167 3.27 11.87 1.57
N PHE A 168 2.13 11.94 2.30
CA PHE A 168 0.86 12.35 1.69
C PHE A 168 0.92 13.79 1.17
N LYS A 169 1.68 14.67 1.84
CA LYS A 169 1.88 16.07 1.43
C LYS A 169 2.54 16.18 0.06
N ALA A 170 3.65 15.46 -0.16
CA ALA A 170 4.35 15.43 -1.44
C ALA A 170 3.51 14.77 -2.55
N THR A 171 2.82 13.67 -2.25
CA THR A 171 1.92 13.00 -3.21
C THR A 171 0.74 13.92 -3.58
N LYS A 172 0.14 14.61 -2.60
CA LYS A 172 -0.94 15.58 -2.85
C LYS A 172 -0.47 16.72 -3.74
N LYS A 173 0.70 17.29 -3.47
CA LYS A 173 1.30 18.35 -4.30
C LYS A 173 1.39 17.87 -5.76
N THR A 174 1.96 16.68 -5.96
CA THR A 174 2.10 16.07 -7.30
C THR A 174 0.74 15.88 -7.99
N LEU A 175 -0.30 15.40 -7.28
CA LEU A 175 -1.59 15.07 -7.89
C LEU A 175 -2.48 16.27 -8.23
N PHE A 176 -2.32 17.39 -7.56
CA PHE A 176 -3.24 18.54 -7.68
C PHE A 176 -2.59 19.81 -8.23
N GLU A 177 -1.35 19.73 -8.73
CA GLU A 177 -0.66 20.87 -9.36
C GLU A 177 -1.17 21.21 -10.78
N SER A 178 -1.94 20.34 -11.44
CA SER A 178 -2.58 20.64 -12.73
C SER A 178 -4.10 20.78 -12.56
N SER A 179 -4.61 22.00 -12.43
CA SER A 179 -6.00 22.28 -12.07
C SER A 179 -6.92 22.66 -13.23
N GLU A 180 -6.45 22.71 -14.46
CA GLU A 180 -7.33 23.07 -15.57
C GLU A 180 -8.24 21.90 -15.94
N PRO A 181 -9.51 22.15 -16.29
CA PRO A 181 -10.40 21.13 -16.83
C PRO A 181 -9.86 20.60 -18.16
N LEU A 182 -10.02 19.30 -18.44
CA LEU A 182 -9.67 18.75 -19.75
C LEU A 182 -10.90 18.65 -20.66
N GLU A 183 -10.89 19.34 -21.80
CA GLU A 183 -12.01 19.34 -22.76
C GLU A 183 -12.02 18.13 -23.73
N LYS A 184 -11.08 17.18 -23.58
CA LYS A 184 -10.94 15.98 -24.45
C LYS A 184 -11.81 14.81 -23.96
N ASN A 185 -13.13 15.01 -23.85
CA ASN A 185 -14.05 14.04 -23.22
C ASN A 185 -14.12 12.68 -23.93
N ASP A 186 -14.03 12.63 -25.26
CA ASP A 186 -14.10 11.38 -26.02
C ASP A 186 -12.86 10.51 -25.81
N LEU A 187 -11.68 11.14 -25.70
CA LEU A 187 -10.45 10.41 -25.38
C LEU A 187 -10.45 9.94 -23.92
N LEU A 188 -10.98 10.75 -22.99
CA LEU A 188 -11.15 10.35 -21.59
C LEU A 188 -12.14 9.19 -21.44
N SER A 189 -13.25 9.20 -22.17
CA SER A 189 -14.26 8.13 -22.14
C SER A 189 -13.67 6.81 -22.66
N PHE A 190 -12.84 6.88 -23.69
CA PHE A 190 -12.12 5.71 -24.21
C PHE A 190 -11.06 5.19 -23.23
N VAL A 191 -10.27 6.07 -22.61
CA VAL A 191 -9.29 5.68 -21.57
C VAL A 191 -10.00 5.02 -20.40
N LEU A 192 -11.13 5.59 -19.95
CA LEU A 192 -11.97 5.00 -18.91
C LEU A 192 -12.41 3.59 -19.31
N PHE A 193 -12.92 3.41 -20.52
CA PHE A 193 -13.35 2.10 -21.02
C PHE A 193 -12.22 1.07 -21.02
N MET A 194 -11.06 1.44 -21.57
CA MET A 194 -9.92 0.53 -21.74
C MET A 194 -9.18 0.23 -20.43
N GLU A 195 -8.90 1.25 -19.62
CA GLU A 195 -8.07 1.12 -18.42
C GLU A 195 -8.88 0.78 -17.17
N ASP A 196 -10.08 1.35 -16.98
CA ASP A 196 -10.90 1.11 -15.77
C ASP A 196 -12.41 1.39 -15.93
N ARG A 197 -13.12 0.50 -16.66
CA ARG A 197 -14.56 0.64 -16.96
C ARG A 197 -15.43 0.89 -15.72
N ASN A 198 -14.98 0.45 -14.55
CA ASN A 198 -15.73 0.52 -13.30
C ASN A 198 -15.33 1.68 -12.39
N LEU A 199 -14.43 2.58 -12.82
CA LEU A 199 -13.94 3.70 -11.99
C LEU A 199 -15.10 4.46 -11.32
N PHE A 200 -16.10 4.87 -12.10
CA PHE A 200 -17.27 5.62 -11.63
C PHE A 200 -18.42 4.73 -11.09
N ASN A 201 -18.29 3.40 -11.16
CA ASN A 201 -19.31 2.49 -10.64
C ASN A 201 -18.98 2.05 -9.19
N ARG A 202 -17.71 2.14 -8.77
CA ARG A 202 -17.27 1.75 -7.43
C ARG A 202 -16.91 2.96 -6.58
N ARG A 203 -17.23 2.94 -5.28
CA ARG A 203 -16.79 3.98 -4.33
C ARG A 203 -15.38 3.73 -3.78
N GLY A 204 -14.97 2.46 -3.68
CA GLY A 204 -13.62 2.09 -3.25
C GLY A 204 -12.55 2.47 -4.29
N THR A 205 -11.29 2.50 -3.88
CA THR A 205 -10.11 2.79 -4.74
C THR A 205 -9.31 1.56 -5.13
N VAL A 206 -9.70 0.39 -4.61
CA VAL A 206 -9.09 -0.91 -4.86
C VAL A 206 -10.16 -1.82 -5.41
N PHE A 207 -9.80 -2.67 -6.37
CA PHE A 207 -10.69 -3.71 -6.89
C PHE A 207 -10.75 -4.87 -5.89
N GLY A 208 -11.88 -5.01 -5.19
CA GLY A 208 -12.07 -6.05 -4.18
C GLY A 208 -12.62 -7.36 -4.74
N LEU A 209 -12.68 -8.40 -3.89
CA LEU A 209 -13.33 -9.68 -4.24
C LEU A 209 -14.82 -9.52 -4.59
N TYR A 210 -15.52 -8.58 -3.96
CA TYR A 210 -16.90 -8.23 -4.29
C TYR A 210 -17.03 -7.61 -5.69
N ASP A 211 -16.04 -6.81 -6.10
CA ASP A 211 -16.00 -6.22 -7.43
C ASP A 211 -15.66 -7.26 -8.50
N ILE A 212 -14.94 -8.33 -8.14
CA ILE A 212 -14.71 -9.48 -9.03
C ILE A 212 -16.01 -10.25 -9.28
N LYS A 213 -16.83 -10.46 -8.24
CA LYS A 213 -18.16 -11.06 -8.39
C LYS A 213 -19.10 -10.17 -9.19
N SER A 214 -19.19 -8.87 -8.89
CA SER A 214 -20.04 -7.95 -9.66
C SER A 214 -19.53 -7.80 -11.10
N SER A 215 -18.21 -7.77 -11.31
CA SER A 215 -17.59 -7.81 -12.64
C SER A 215 -17.85 -9.12 -13.37
N TYR A 216 -18.05 -10.25 -12.68
CA TYR A 216 -18.47 -11.50 -13.32
C TYR A 216 -19.90 -11.37 -13.89
N TYR A 217 -20.82 -10.77 -13.12
CA TYR A 217 -22.18 -10.48 -13.59
C TYR A 217 -22.23 -9.38 -14.67
N LEU A 218 -21.40 -8.34 -14.57
CA LEU A 218 -21.22 -7.31 -15.62
C LEU A 218 -20.39 -7.81 -16.82
N ASN A 219 -19.59 -8.86 -16.68
CA ASN A 219 -18.89 -9.51 -17.81
C ASN A 219 -19.80 -10.47 -18.57
N ASN A 220 -20.98 -10.82 -18.05
CA ASN A 220 -22.05 -11.40 -18.85
C ASN A 220 -22.69 -10.35 -19.78
N SER A 221 -22.44 -9.06 -19.56
CA SER A 221 -22.59 -7.96 -20.53
C SER A 221 -21.21 -7.47 -21.01
N LYS A 222 -20.45 -8.39 -21.64
CA LYS A 222 -19.35 -7.96 -22.53
C LYS A 222 -19.94 -6.91 -23.48
N PRO A 223 -19.23 -5.79 -23.73
CA PRO A 223 -19.65 -4.84 -24.76
C PRO A 223 -19.93 -5.63 -26.03
N SER A 224 -21.11 -5.47 -26.62
CA SER A 224 -21.62 -6.33 -27.71
C SER A 224 -20.62 -6.44 -28.87
N PHE A 225 -19.82 -5.40 -29.10
CA PHE A 225 -18.83 -5.31 -30.17
C PHE A 225 -17.49 -6.03 -29.86
N MET A 226 -17.18 -6.36 -28.61
CA MET A 226 -15.90 -6.99 -28.23
C MET A 226 -15.81 -8.46 -28.64
N SER A 227 -16.93 -9.17 -28.70
CA SER A 227 -16.99 -10.53 -29.27
C SER A 227 -16.65 -10.58 -30.75
N ASP A 228 -16.93 -9.49 -31.47
CA ASP A 228 -16.72 -9.39 -32.92
C ASP A 228 -15.30 -8.96 -33.29
N ILE A 229 -14.46 -8.61 -32.30
CA ILE A 229 -13.06 -8.29 -32.52
C ILE A 229 -12.30 -9.61 -32.53
N LYS A 230 -12.22 -10.24 -33.71
CA LYS A 230 -11.27 -11.33 -33.93
C LYS A 230 -9.86 -10.78 -33.67
N LEU A 231 -9.22 -11.30 -32.62
CA LEU A 231 -7.78 -11.23 -32.38
C LEU A 231 -7.11 -12.08 -33.46
N ASN A 232 -7.06 -11.57 -34.68
CA ASN A 232 -6.30 -12.25 -35.72
C ASN A 232 -4.81 -12.08 -35.38
N ASP A 233 -4.13 -13.23 -35.35
CA ASP A 233 -2.69 -13.44 -35.55
C ASP A 233 -1.76 -13.66 -34.35
N GLU A 234 -2.27 -13.85 -33.12
CA GLU A 234 -1.46 -14.52 -32.08
C GLU A 234 -2.27 -15.52 -31.25
N PRO A 235 -1.72 -16.71 -30.95
CA PRO A 235 -2.44 -17.79 -30.28
C PRO A 235 -2.83 -17.35 -28.88
N ARG A 236 -4.14 -17.19 -28.64
CA ARG A 236 -4.83 -17.25 -27.34
C ARG A 236 -4.07 -16.70 -26.12
N LYS A 237 -3.37 -15.56 -26.24
CA LYS A 237 -3.15 -14.69 -25.09
C LYS A 237 -4.51 -14.09 -24.78
N ARG A 238 -5.34 -14.83 -24.03
CA ARG A 238 -6.57 -14.29 -23.43
C ARG A 238 -6.21 -12.90 -22.90
N PHE A 239 -7.06 -11.90 -23.14
CA PHE A 239 -6.97 -10.59 -22.46
C PHE A 239 -7.14 -10.82 -20.95
N ILE A 240 -6.13 -11.39 -20.28
CA ILE A 240 -6.02 -11.40 -18.84
C ILE A 240 -5.54 -10.00 -18.52
N ARG A 241 -6.52 -9.09 -18.43
CA ARG A 241 -6.34 -7.72 -17.98
C ARG A 241 -5.53 -7.78 -16.68
N GLY A 242 -4.37 -7.14 -16.65
CA GLY A 242 -3.70 -6.91 -15.38
C GLY A 242 -4.63 -6.03 -14.54
N TYR A 243 -5.17 -6.54 -13.44
CA TYR A 243 -6.13 -5.85 -12.57
C TYR A 243 -5.46 -4.70 -11.78
N SER A 244 -4.93 -3.69 -12.47
CA SER A 244 -4.45 -2.45 -11.84
C SER A 244 -5.38 -1.31 -12.26
N THR A 245 -6.13 -0.77 -11.30
CA THR A 245 -7.06 0.35 -11.56
C THR A 245 -6.31 1.64 -11.89
N ILE A 246 -6.99 2.62 -12.47
CA ILE A 246 -6.39 3.93 -12.75
C ILE A 246 -5.82 4.54 -11.45
N GLU A 247 -6.53 4.46 -10.32
CA GLU A 247 -6.00 4.98 -9.05
C GLU A 247 -4.73 4.23 -8.62
N GLN A 248 -4.69 2.90 -8.72
CA GLN A 248 -3.50 2.12 -8.38
C GLN A 248 -2.31 2.50 -9.26
N GLN A 249 -2.52 2.70 -10.56
CA GLN A 249 -1.48 3.13 -11.49
C GLN A 249 -0.97 4.54 -11.15
N ILE A 250 -1.87 5.46 -10.80
CA ILE A 250 -1.51 6.83 -10.39
C ILE A 250 -0.70 6.82 -9.09
N PHE A 251 -1.17 6.15 -8.04
CA PHE A 251 -0.47 6.12 -6.75
C PHE A 251 0.88 5.41 -6.85
N ARG A 252 0.97 4.38 -7.69
CA ARG A 252 2.24 3.74 -8.00
C ARG A 252 3.27 4.71 -8.60
N ASN A 253 2.84 5.64 -9.45
CA ASN A 253 3.75 6.59 -10.10
C ASN A 253 3.99 7.87 -9.27
N SER A 254 3.01 8.30 -8.48
CA SER A 254 3.09 9.56 -7.73
C SER A 254 3.66 9.39 -6.32
N ALA A 255 3.37 8.27 -5.65
CA ALA A 255 3.77 8.04 -4.26
C ALA A 255 5.05 7.21 -4.11
N LEU A 256 5.43 6.39 -5.09
CA LEU A 256 6.61 5.54 -5.00
C LEU A 256 7.87 6.29 -5.46
N GLU A 257 9.03 6.03 -4.87
CA GLU A 257 10.32 6.52 -5.40
C GLU A 257 10.84 5.62 -6.52
N ASP A 258 11.66 6.16 -7.43
CA ASP A 258 12.04 5.52 -8.70
C ASP A 258 12.63 4.11 -8.52
N ASN A 259 13.57 3.94 -7.57
CA ASN A 259 14.21 2.65 -7.30
C ASN A 259 13.30 1.62 -6.61
N SER A 260 12.13 2.04 -6.16
CA SER A 260 11.21 1.20 -5.39
C SER A 260 10.23 0.42 -6.27
N TYR A 261 10.16 0.72 -7.57
CA TYR A 261 9.24 0.07 -8.50
C TYR A 261 9.44 -1.45 -8.61
N ARG A 262 10.69 -1.92 -8.47
CA ARG A 262 11.06 -3.35 -8.57
C ARG A 262 10.46 -4.23 -7.47
N TYR A 263 10.01 -3.65 -6.35
CA TYR A 263 9.49 -4.42 -5.22
C TYR A 263 8.01 -4.74 -5.37
N PHE A 264 7.69 -5.65 -6.28
CA PHE A 264 6.32 -6.00 -6.69
C PHE A 264 5.35 -6.20 -5.50
N PHE A 265 5.70 -7.08 -4.56
CA PHE A 265 4.80 -7.43 -3.45
C PHE A 265 4.51 -6.23 -2.56
N ARG A 266 5.54 -5.50 -2.12
CA ARG A 266 5.37 -4.32 -1.25
C ARG A 266 4.65 -3.18 -1.96
N ARG A 267 4.97 -2.93 -3.22
CA ARG A 267 4.27 -1.96 -4.06
C ARG A 267 2.79 -2.30 -4.17
N LYS A 268 2.45 -3.54 -4.51
CA LYS A 268 1.05 -3.99 -4.67
C LYS A 268 0.29 -4.00 -3.34
N PHE A 269 0.87 -4.59 -2.30
CA PHE A 269 0.22 -4.73 -1.00
C PHE A 269 0.11 -3.40 -0.26
N PHE A 270 1.18 -2.61 -0.19
CA PHE A 270 1.18 -1.38 0.59
C PHE A 270 0.74 -0.18 -0.24
N ILE A 271 1.44 0.17 -1.32
CA ILE A 271 1.15 1.42 -2.05
C ILE A 271 -0.20 1.35 -2.76
N GLU A 272 -0.43 0.30 -3.52
CA GLU A 272 -1.62 0.20 -4.36
C GLU A 272 -2.91 -0.11 -3.56
N ASN A 273 -2.80 -0.81 -2.42
CA ASN A 273 -3.98 -1.22 -1.62
C ASN A 273 -4.16 -0.46 -0.30
N ILE A 274 -3.10 -0.10 0.43
CA ILE A 274 -3.22 0.51 1.77
C ILE A 274 -3.02 2.02 1.67
N TYR A 275 -1.90 2.46 1.11
CA TYR A 275 -1.57 3.88 0.94
C TYR A 275 -2.66 4.60 0.13
N ASN A 276 -3.02 4.07 -1.05
CA ASN A 276 -4.07 4.63 -1.91
C ASN A 276 -5.41 4.83 -1.16
N VAL A 277 -5.86 3.81 -0.41
CA VAL A 277 -7.11 3.86 0.36
C VAL A 277 -7.04 4.93 1.46
N CYS A 278 -5.96 4.93 2.25
CA CYS A 278 -5.77 5.91 3.30
C CYS A 278 -5.65 7.34 2.74
N PHE A 279 -4.88 7.52 1.66
CA PHE A 279 -4.70 8.81 1.00
C PHE A 279 -6.02 9.38 0.49
N THR A 280 -6.76 8.58 -0.29
CA THR A 280 -8.03 9.03 -0.87
C THR A 280 -9.02 9.41 0.24
N ARG A 281 -9.11 8.58 1.28
CA ARG A 281 -9.96 8.85 2.43
C ARG A 281 -9.57 10.14 3.15
N ALA A 282 -8.27 10.35 3.37
CA ALA A 282 -7.73 11.50 4.06
C ALA A 282 -8.08 12.82 3.33
N ILE A 283 -7.86 12.85 2.00
CA ILE A 283 -8.21 13.98 1.14
C ILE A 283 -9.72 14.27 1.17
N LEU A 284 -10.55 13.23 1.02
CA LEU A 284 -12.01 13.40 1.01
C LEU A 284 -12.56 13.86 2.35
N ILE A 285 -12.00 13.39 3.47
CA ILE A 285 -12.38 13.86 4.81
C ILE A 285 -11.94 15.31 5.02
N ARG A 286 -10.73 15.67 4.60
CA ARG A 286 -10.26 17.06 4.66
C ARG A 286 -11.20 17.97 3.89
N ARG A 287 -11.56 17.61 2.65
CA ARG A 287 -12.48 18.37 1.81
C ARG A 287 -13.90 18.38 2.38
N SER A 288 -14.42 17.28 2.92
CA SER A 288 -15.79 17.27 3.44
C SER A 288 -15.99 18.16 4.67
N LYS A 289 -14.92 18.45 5.43
CA LYS A 289 -14.95 19.39 6.56
C LYS A 289 -15.25 20.83 6.15
N SER A 290 -14.99 21.25 4.90
CA SER A 290 -15.33 22.60 4.43
C SER A 290 -16.85 22.81 4.28
N TYR A 291 -17.63 21.74 4.15
CA TYR A 291 -19.10 21.78 3.99
C TYR A 291 -19.86 21.97 5.32
N GLY A 292 -19.16 22.30 6.40
CA GLY A 292 -19.72 22.69 7.70
C GLY A 292 -19.43 21.71 8.84
N ARG A 293 -19.90 22.03 10.05
CA ARG A 293 -19.58 21.30 11.29
C ARG A 293 -20.48 20.08 11.57
N LYS A 294 -21.65 19.97 10.93
CA LYS A 294 -22.60 18.88 11.17
C LYS A 294 -22.12 17.58 10.52
N LYS A 295 -21.91 16.51 11.32
CA LYS A 295 -21.42 15.20 10.85
C LYS A 295 -22.23 14.62 9.68
N ASN A 296 -23.55 14.76 9.69
CA ASN A 296 -24.41 14.26 8.60
C ASN A 296 -24.14 14.96 7.27
N LYS A 297 -23.97 16.29 7.29
CA LYS A 297 -23.61 17.07 6.10
C LYS A 297 -22.23 16.69 5.57
N GLN A 298 -21.24 16.54 6.46
CA GLN A 298 -19.90 16.07 6.08
C GLN A 298 -19.92 14.68 5.46
N ARG A 299 -20.76 13.77 5.98
CA ARG A 299 -20.91 12.41 5.43
C ARG A 299 -21.53 12.43 4.03
N GLN A 300 -22.55 13.25 3.81
CA GLN A 300 -23.15 13.44 2.48
C GLN A 300 -22.13 14.05 1.49
N ALA A 301 -21.43 15.11 1.91
CA ALA A 301 -20.38 15.72 1.10
C ALA A 301 -19.28 14.71 0.73
N TYR A 302 -18.79 13.93 1.70
CA TYR A 302 -17.82 12.85 1.45
C TYR A 302 -18.29 11.87 0.37
N GLN A 303 -19.57 11.48 0.39
CA GLN A 303 -20.13 10.53 -0.57
C GLN A 303 -20.24 11.11 -1.98
N ASN A 304 -20.38 12.43 -2.13
CA ASN A 304 -20.44 13.08 -3.43
C ASN A 304 -19.04 13.41 -3.97
N LEU A 305 -18.14 13.86 -3.09
CA LEU A 305 -16.77 14.26 -3.43
C LEU A 305 -15.92 13.11 -4.01
N ILE A 306 -16.28 11.84 -3.74
CA ILE A 306 -15.57 10.68 -4.30
C ILE A 306 -15.57 10.71 -5.84
N TRP A 307 -16.66 11.14 -6.46
CA TRP A 307 -16.79 11.13 -7.91
C TRP A 307 -15.96 12.22 -8.55
N SER A 308 -16.02 13.44 -8.01
CA SER A 308 -15.15 14.55 -8.40
C SER A 308 -13.68 14.19 -8.22
N PHE A 309 -13.32 13.55 -7.11
CA PHE A 309 -11.95 13.09 -6.87
C PHE A 309 -11.51 12.06 -7.93
N LYS A 310 -12.37 11.12 -8.30
CA LYS A 310 -12.07 10.12 -9.35
C LYS A 310 -11.95 10.73 -10.73
N LEU A 311 -12.77 11.74 -11.05
CA LEU A 311 -12.62 12.48 -12.30
C LEU A 311 -11.27 13.20 -12.34
N ASN A 312 -10.88 13.87 -11.26
CA ASN A 312 -9.55 14.50 -11.18
C ASN A 312 -8.41 13.49 -11.35
N LEU A 313 -8.56 12.27 -10.80
CA LEU A 313 -7.58 11.21 -11.01
C LEU A 313 -7.53 10.73 -12.47
N LEU A 314 -8.68 10.56 -13.13
CA LEU A 314 -8.74 10.21 -14.55
C LEU A 314 -8.07 11.28 -15.41
N GLU A 315 -8.35 12.55 -15.15
CA GLU A 315 -7.74 13.69 -15.85
C GLU A 315 -6.23 13.78 -15.58
N TYR A 316 -5.79 13.55 -14.34
CA TYR A 316 -4.37 13.47 -13.99
C TYR A 316 -3.67 12.32 -14.73
N TYR A 317 -4.29 11.13 -14.78
CA TYR A 317 -3.77 9.99 -15.52
C TYR A 317 -3.57 10.34 -17.00
N PHE A 318 -4.57 10.99 -17.60
CA PHE A 318 -4.50 11.43 -18.98
C PHE A 318 -3.36 12.45 -19.22
N ARG A 319 -3.22 13.45 -18.34
CA ARG A 319 -2.22 14.51 -18.50
C ARG A 319 -0.80 14.05 -18.22
N VAL A 320 -0.59 13.36 -17.11
CA VAL A 320 0.75 13.07 -16.58
C VAL A 320 1.24 11.69 -17.01
N ILE A 321 0.39 10.67 -16.90
CA ILE A 321 0.80 9.29 -17.23
C ILE A 321 0.76 9.06 -18.74
N LEU A 322 -0.31 9.49 -19.40
CA LEU A 322 -0.44 9.40 -20.85
C LEU A 322 0.16 10.61 -21.58
N LYS A 323 0.75 11.58 -20.87
CA LYS A 323 1.43 12.76 -21.45
C LYS A 323 0.52 13.63 -22.34
N ASN A 324 -0.77 13.74 -22.00
CA ASN A 324 -1.76 14.62 -22.65
C ASN A 324 -1.85 14.47 -24.19
N PRO A 325 -2.19 13.27 -24.71
CA PRO A 325 -2.25 13.06 -26.15
C PRO A 325 -3.25 14.01 -26.81
N ASN A 326 -2.90 14.55 -27.98
CA ASN A 326 -3.69 15.53 -28.72
C ASN A 326 -4.81 14.91 -29.53
N ASN A 327 -4.62 13.68 -30.00
CA ASN A 327 -5.57 12.94 -30.81
C ASN A 327 -5.56 11.45 -30.43
N GLU A 328 -6.47 10.70 -31.03
CA GLU A 328 -6.64 9.27 -30.83
C GLU A 328 -5.40 8.46 -31.25
N GLU A 329 -4.72 8.86 -32.33
CA GLU A 329 -3.53 8.19 -32.83
C GLU A 329 -2.36 8.23 -31.85
N GLU A 330 -2.11 9.42 -31.27
CA GLU A 330 -1.11 9.63 -30.24
C GLU A 330 -1.45 8.83 -28.98
N LEU A 331 -2.73 8.83 -28.59
CA LEU A 331 -3.22 8.02 -27.47
C LEU A 331 -2.93 6.52 -27.67
N PHE A 332 -3.26 5.96 -28.85
CA PHE A 332 -3.02 4.54 -29.13
C PHE A 332 -1.53 4.20 -29.11
N LEU A 333 -0.68 5.09 -29.63
CA LEU A 333 0.77 4.91 -29.60
C LEU A 333 1.29 4.88 -28.16
N ILE A 334 0.82 5.78 -27.29
CA ILE A 334 1.26 5.85 -25.90
C ILE A 334 0.75 4.65 -25.09
N MET A 335 -0.53 4.29 -25.24
CA MET A 335 -1.12 3.14 -24.54
C MET A 335 -0.48 1.81 -24.96
N SER A 336 -0.15 1.64 -26.24
CA SER A 336 0.50 0.42 -26.73
C SER A 336 1.94 0.23 -26.25
N LYS A 337 2.69 1.31 -25.95
CA LYS A 337 4.05 1.21 -25.38
C LYS A 337 4.09 0.51 -24.02
N ASN A 338 3.03 0.68 -23.23
CA ASN A 338 2.95 0.18 -21.85
C ASN A 338 2.00 -1.02 -21.70
N SER A 339 1.46 -1.54 -22.82
CA SER A 339 0.44 -2.57 -22.86
C SER A 339 0.86 -3.75 -23.73
N ARG A 340 0.20 -4.89 -23.56
CA ARG A 340 0.32 -6.04 -24.48
C ARG A 340 -0.55 -5.89 -25.74
N VAL A 341 -1.25 -4.76 -25.86
CA VAL A 341 -2.20 -4.45 -26.93
C VAL A 341 -1.53 -3.53 -27.96
N THR A 342 -1.59 -3.91 -29.24
CA THR A 342 -0.98 -3.15 -30.34
C THR A 342 -1.73 -1.87 -30.66
N LYS A 343 -1.06 -0.88 -31.28
CA LYS A 343 -1.70 0.37 -31.77
C LYS A 343 -2.90 0.06 -32.67
N GLN A 344 -2.75 -0.88 -33.60
CA GLN A 344 -3.79 -1.31 -34.54
C GLN A 344 -5.03 -1.86 -33.82
N LEU A 345 -4.82 -2.65 -32.76
CA LEU A 345 -5.91 -3.21 -31.98
C LEU A 345 -6.63 -2.12 -31.17
N TYR A 346 -5.91 -1.19 -30.55
CA TYR A 346 -6.53 -0.02 -29.90
C TYR A 346 -7.37 0.80 -30.87
N SER A 347 -6.86 1.06 -32.08
CA SER A 347 -7.60 1.77 -33.13
C SER A 347 -8.89 1.05 -33.52
N LYS A 348 -8.81 -0.27 -33.77
CA LYS A 348 -9.99 -1.09 -34.10
C LYS A 348 -11.04 -1.08 -32.98
N ILE A 349 -10.60 -1.10 -31.72
CA ILE A 349 -11.51 -1.01 -30.58
C ILE A 349 -12.13 0.39 -30.49
N TYR A 350 -11.34 1.46 -30.67
CA TYR A 350 -11.82 2.83 -30.58
C TYR A 350 -12.92 3.13 -31.59
N TYR A 351 -12.72 2.81 -32.87
CA TYR A 351 -13.72 3.09 -33.91
C TYR A 351 -14.99 2.25 -33.77
N ARG A 352 -14.95 1.14 -33.03
CA ARG A 352 -16.15 0.39 -32.64
C ARG A 352 -16.79 0.88 -31.36
N TYR A 353 -16.01 1.50 -30.48
CA TYR A 353 -16.49 2.08 -29.24
C TYR A 353 -17.21 3.40 -29.47
N ILE A 354 -16.69 4.26 -30.35
CA ILE A 354 -17.35 5.53 -30.68
C ILE A 354 -18.75 5.26 -31.23
N GLY A 355 -19.73 5.94 -30.64
CA GLY A 355 -21.14 5.82 -30.99
C GLY A 355 -21.89 4.67 -30.33
N THR A 356 -21.25 3.85 -29.48
CA THR A 356 -21.98 2.83 -28.71
C THR A 356 -22.70 3.43 -27.50
N THR A 357 -23.61 2.66 -26.90
CA THR A 357 -24.27 3.02 -25.65
C THR A 357 -23.25 3.26 -24.53
N GLU A 358 -22.22 2.40 -24.41
CA GLU A 358 -21.16 2.60 -23.40
C GLU A 358 -20.34 3.87 -23.64
N HIS A 359 -20.19 4.30 -24.89
CA HIS A 359 -19.55 5.58 -25.21
C HIS A 359 -20.37 6.75 -24.67
N PHE A 360 -21.66 6.80 -25.00
CA PHE A 360 -22.54 7.87 -24.53
C PHE A 360 -22.70 7.86 -23.00
N GLU A 361 -22.86 6.70 -22.38
CA GLU A 361 -22.96 6.57 -20.92
C GLU A 361 -21.69 7.10 -20.20
N ASN A 362 -20.51 6.77 -20.71
CA ASN A 362 -19.26 7.25 -20.12
C ASN A 362 -19.10 8.76 -20.28
N LEU A 363 -19.46 9.31 -21.44
CA LEU A 363 -19.44 10.75 -21.69
C LEU A 363 -20.39 11.49 -20.75
N GLU A 364 -21.62 10.99 -20.59
CA GLU A 364 -22.63 11.58 -19.72
C GLU A 364 -22.17 11.56 -18.26
N LYS A 365 -21.58 10.46 -17.80
CA LYS A 365 -20.99 10.37 -16.44
C LYS A 365 -19.90 11.43 -16.24
N ILE A 366 -18.97 11.57 -17.18
CA ILE A 366 -17.89 12.57 -17.10
C ILE A 366 -18.48 13.99 -17.03
N LYS A 367 -19.41 14.33 -17.94
CA LYS A 367 -20.07 15.64 -17.98
C LYS A 367 -20.84 15.94 -16.69
N THR A 368 -21.62 14.97 -16.21
CA THR A 368 -22.43 15.11 -14.99
C THR A 368 -21.57 15.35 -13.76
N ILE A 369 -20.51 14.55 -13.58
CA ILE A 369 -19.58 14.71 -12.46
C ILE A 369 -18.89 16.08 -12.54
N ARG A 370 -18.43 16.48 -13.73
CA ARG A 370 -17.79 17.79 -13.93
C ARG A 370 -18.72 18.94 -13.55
N ASN A 371 -19.95 18.95 -14.07
CA ASN A 371 -20.95 19.97 -13.77
C ASN A 371 -21.31 20.02 -12.28
N SER A 372 -21.44 18.85 -11.63
CA SER A 372 -21.68 18.79 -10.19
C SER A 372 -20.52 19.34 -9.35
N THR A 373 -19.28 19.26 -9.85
CA THR A 373 -18.08 19.72 -9.15
C THR A 373 -17.98 21.24 -9.18
N TYR A 374 -18.36 21.88 -10.29
CA TYR A 374 -18.46 23.35 -10.39
C TYR A 374 -19.50 23.95 -9.45
N ASN A 375 -20.58 23.22 -9.17
CA ASN A 375 -21.61 23.68 -8.22
C ASN A 375 -21.22 23.47 -6.75
N LEU A 376 -20.09 22.81 -6.49
CA LEU A 376 -19.60 22.46 -5.15
C LEU A 376 -18.34 23.23 -4.73
N SER A 377 -17.71 23.95 -5.66
CA SER A 377 -16.62 24.93 -5.47
C SER A 377 -17.20 26.32 -5.27
#